data_AF-A0A7S6VV71-F1
#
_entry.id   AF-A0A7S6VV71-F1
#
_cell.length_a   1.000
_cell.length_b   1.000
_cell.length_c   1.000
_cell.angle_alpha   90.00
_cell.angle_beta   90.00
_cell.angle_gamma   90.00
#
_symmetry.space_group_name_H-M   'P 1'
#
loop_
_entity.id
_entity.type
_entity.pdbx_description
1 polymer ?
#
loop_
_entity_poly.entity_id
_entity_poly.type
_entity_poly.pdbx_seq_one_letter_code
_entity_poly.pdbx_strand_id
1 'polypeptide(L)'
;MEIISQSQEVIHFGKYRGTALTDLKHSYVRWLLTLENLNAALREKLNQLPWVQEELARERDFQRRKALAIMLSKPCFQRDTRYSANQRIAYNNAKYNN
;
A
#
# COMPACT_ATOMS: atom_id res chain seq x y z
N MET A 1 3.28 -36.99 -13.19
CA MET A 1 3.45 -35.58 -12.74
C MET A 1 3.32 -34.72 -13.98
N GLU A 2 2.14 -34.17 -14.24
CA GLU A 2 1.94 -33.27 -15.36
C GLU A 2 2.64 -31.95 -15.04
N ILE A 3 3.72 -31.65 -15.77
CA ILE A 3 4.32 -30.33 -15.76
C ILE A 3 3.35 -29.45 -16.52
N ILE A 4 2.45 -28.78 -15.79
CA ILE A 4 1.64 -27.71 -16.35
C ILE A 4 2.64 -26.62 -16.75
N SER A 5 3.01 -26.60 -18.03
CA SER A 5 3.72 -25.49 -18.65
C SER A 5 2.80 -24.28 -18.55
N GLN A 6 2.90 -23.52 -17.46
CA GLN A 6 2.29 -22.20 -17.38
C GLN A 6 2.95 -21.38 -18.49
N SER A 7 2.24 -21.23 -19.59
CA SER A 7 2.64 -20.37 -20.70
C SER A 7 2.98 -19.01 -20.10
N GLN A 8 4.26 -18.63 -20.10
CA GLN A 8 4.66 -17.34 -19.58
C GLN A 8 3.88 -16.26 -20.33
N GLU A 9 3.14 -15.46 -19.59
CA GLU A 9 2.38 -14.38 -20.20
C GLU A 9 3.35 -13.28 -20.63
N VAL A 10 3.30 -12.97 -21.92
CA VAL A 10 4.21 -12.06 -22.58
C VAL A 10 3.48 -10.78 -22.99
N ILE A 11 4.14 -9.64 -22.85
CA ILE A 11 3.66 -8.38 -23.40
C ILE A 11 3.77 -8.42 -24.93
N HIS A 12 2.69 -8.11 -25.64
CA HIS A 12 2.67 -8.15 -27.11
C HIS A 12 2.79 -6.77 -27.78
N PHE A 13 2.99 -5.68 -27.02
CA PHE A 13 2.99 -4.32 -27.53
C PHE A 13 4.04 -3.42 -26.86
N GLY A 14 4.27 -2.24 -27.47
CA GLY A 14 5.14 -1.21 -26.92
C GLY A 14 6.61 -1.62 -26.88
N LYS A 15 7.38 -0.93 -26.03
CA LYS A 15 8.84 -1.08 -25.91
C LYS A 15 9.27 -2.47 -25.44
N TYR A 16 8.46 -3.12 -24.62
CA TYR A 16 8.76 -4.41 -23.99
C TYR A 16 8.00 -5.57 -24.66
N ARG A 17 7.73 -5.45 -25.96
CA ARG A 17 7.13 -6.56 -26.72
C ARG A 17 8.05 -7.80 -26.65
N GLY A 18 7.49 -8.95 -26.29
CA GLY A 18 8.22 -10.20 -26.18
C GLY A 18 8.75 -10.51 -24.78
N THR A 19 8.64 -9.60 -23.81
CA THR A 19 9.08 -9.87 -22.44
C THR A 19 7.97 -10.45 -21.59
N ALA A 20 8.30 -11.35 -20.65
CA ALA A 20 7.36 -11.85 -19.67
C ALA A 20 6.85 -10.73 -18.75
N LEU A 21 5.61 -10.83 -18.27
CA LEU A 21 5.00 -9.85 -17.36
C LEU A 21 5.79 -9.69 -16.05
N THR A 22 6.39 -10.77 -15.55
CA THR A 22 7.19 -10.78 -14.31
C THR A 22 8.48 -9.98 -14.43
N ASP A 23 9.03 -9.86 -15.64
CA ASP A 23 10.34 -9.26 -15.89
C ASP A 23 10.23 -7.78 -16.29
N LEU A 24 9.01 -7.24 -16.32
CA LEU A 24 8.79 -5.85 -16.63
C LEU A 24 9.35 -4.95 -15.52
N LYS A 25 10.00 -3.86 -15.93
CA LYS A 25 10.45 -2.85 -14.98
C LYS A 25 9.27 -2.29 -14.20
N HIS A 26 9.41 -2.16 -12.88
CA HIS A 26 8.34 -1.66 -12.01
C HIS A 26 7.83 -0.29 -12.46
N SER A 27 8.72 0.62 -12.88
CA SER A 27 8.34 1.94 -13.39
C SER A 27 7.44 1.87 -14.63
N TYR A 28 7.68 0.89 -15.50
CA TYR A 28 6.88 0.70 -16.71
C TYR A 28 5.50 0.15 -16.35
N VAL A 29 5.42 -0.81 -15.42
CA VAL A 29 4.13 -1.35 -14.94
C VAL A 29 3.32 -0.28 -14.22
N ARG A 30 3.95 0.56 -13.38
CA ARG A 30 3.27 1.70 -12.75
C ARG A 30 2.67 2.64 -13.80
N TRP A 31 3.45 3.00 -14.82
CA TRP A 31 2.95 3.82 -15.92
C TRP A 31 1.79 3.14 -16.66
N LEU A 32 1.89 1.85 -17.00
CA LEU A 32 0.78 1.12 -17.63
C LEU A 32 -0.51 1.17 -16.80
N LEU A 33 -0.41 1.00 -15.47
CA LEU A 33 -1.57 1.03 -14.57
C LEU A 33 -2.21 2.43 -14.44
N THR A 34 -1.53 3.49 -14.88
CA THR A 34 -2.10 4.85 -14.96
C THR A 34 -2.92 5.09 -16.23
N LEU A 35 -2.80 4.22 -17.24
CA LEU A 35 -3.52 4.38 -18.50
C LEU A 35 -5.01 4.00 -18.31
N GLU A 36 -5.90 4.93 -18.64
CA GLU A 36 -7.36 4.71 -18.54
C GLU A 36 -7.85 3.66 -19.55
N ASN A 37 -7.25 3.62 -20.74
CA ASN A 37 -7.62 2.73 -21.83
C ASN A 37 -6.84 1.40 -21.83
N LEU A 38 -6.23 1.02 -20.70
CA LEU A 38 -5.55 -0.27 -20.59
C LEU A 38 -6.58 -1.40 -20.65
N ASN A 39 -6.30 -2.43 -21.45
CA ASN A 39 -7.14 -3.63 -21.52
C ASN A 39 -7.38 -4.18 -20.10
N ALA A 40 -8.65 -4.41 -19.74
CA ALA A 40 -9.06 -4.81 -18.40
C ALA A 40 -8.40 -6.11 -17.94
N ALA A 41 -8.30 -7.12 -18.82
CA ALA A 41 -7.66 -8.39 -18.50
C ALA A 41 -6.16 -8.23 -18.23
N LEU A 42 -5.47 -7.39 -19.03
CA LEU A 42 -4.06 -7.08 -18.79
C LEU A 42 -3.88 -6.31 -17.48
N ARG A 43 -4.77 -5.35 -17.20
CA ARG A 43 -4.73 -4.58 -15.96
C ARG A 43 -4.87 -5.48 -14.73
N GLU A 44 -5.78 -6.44 -14.77
CA GLU A 44 -5.95 -7.44 -13.71
C GLU A 44 -4.67 -8.25 -13.50
N LYS A 45 -4.06 -8.75 -14.58
CA LYS A 45 -2.79 -9.51 -14.52
C LYS A 45 -1.64 -8.70 -13.94
N LEU A 46 -1.49 -7.44 -14.35
CA LEU A 46 -0.48 -6.54 -13.78
C LEU A 46 -0.73 -6.27 -12.30
N ASN A 47 -2.00 -6.11 -11.89
CA ASN A 47 -2.35 -5.96 -10.49
C ASN A 47 -2.04 -7.22 -9.69
N GLN A 48 -2.17 -8.42 -10.26
CA GLN A 48 -1.86 -9.68 -9.57
C GLN A 48 -0.36 -9.93 -9.33
N LEU A 49 0.54 -9.11 -9.90
CA LEU A 49 1.97 -9.23 -9.63
C LEU A 49 2.24 -9.00 -8.12
N PRO A 50 3.03 -9.87 -7.45
CA PRO A 50 3.23 -9.81 -6.00
C PRO A 50 3.74 -8.45 -5.51
N TRP A 51 4.73 -7.88 -6.20
CA TRP A 51 5.30 -6.59 -5.82
C TRP A 51 4.30 -5.44 -6.00
N VAL A 52 3.35 -5.54 -6.94
CA VAL A 52 2.29 -4.53 -7.14
C VAL A 52 1.32 -4.59 -5.96
N GLN A 53 0.92 -5.79 -5.54
CA GLN A 53 0.07 -5.97 -4.35
C GLN A 53 0.73 -5.42 -3.09
N GLU A 54 2.02 -5.70 -2.88
CA GLU A 54 2.79 -5.14 -1.77
C GLU A 54 2.84 -3.62 -1.81
N GLU A 55 3.06 -3.02 -2.99
CA GLU A 55 3.10 -1.58 -3.16
C GLU A 55 1.73 -0.94 -2.87
N LEU A 56 0.64 -1.53 -3.35
CA LEU A 56 -0.72 -1.10 -3.04
C LEU A 56 -1.02 -1.19 -1.54
N ALA A 57 -0.55 -2.23 -0.86
CA ALA A 57 -0.69 -2.37 0.59
C ALA A 57 0.08 -1.26 1.33
N ARG A 58 1.32 -0.99 0.93
CA ARG A 58 2.16 0.09 1.49
C ARG A 58 1.49 1.44 1.31
N GLU A 59 0.93 1.72 0.14
CA GLU A 59 0.25 2.98 -0.14
C GLU A 59 -1.00 3.15 0.74
N ARG A 60 -1.82 2.10 0.88
CA ARG A 60 -2.99 2.12 1.78
C ARG A 60 -2.60 2.43 3.22
N ASP A 61 -1.55 1.79 3.72
CA ASP A 61 -1.06 2.01 5.08
C ASP A 61 -0.47 3.41 5.26
N PHE A 62 0.23 3.92 4.24
CA PHE A 62 0.71 5.30 4.24
C PHE A 62 -0.47 6.29 4.33
N GLN A 63 -1.51 6.11 3.53
CA GLN A 63 -2.70 6.97 3.57
C GLN A 63 -3.43 6.89 4.92
N ARG A 64 -3.55 5.70 5.51
CA ARG A 64 -4.10 5.53 6.87
C ARG A 64 -3.30 6.31 7.90
N ARG A 65 -1.96 6.17 7.89
CA ARG A 65 -1.07 6.89 8.82
C ARG A 65 -1.17 8.40 8.64
N LYS A 66 -1.22 8.87 7.39
CA LYS A 66 -1.40 10.28 7.04
C LYS A 66 -2.73 10.81 7.58
N ALA A 67 -3.83 10.10 7.36
CA ALA A 67 -5.15 10.47 7.86
C ALA A 67 -5.20 10.53 9.39
N LEU A 68 -4.59 9.54 10.07
CA LEU A 68 -4.47 9.53 11.52
C LEU A 68 -3.64 10.72 12.03
N ALA A 69 -2.51 11.02 11.40
CA ALA A 69 -1.68 12.17 11.78
C ALA A 69 -2.46 13.50 11.64
N ILE A 70 -3.21 13.67 10.55
CA ILE A 70 -4.08 14.85 10.33
C ILE A 70 -5.20 14.93 11.38
N MET A 71 -5.77 13.79 11.78
CA MET A 71 -6.79 13.75 12.83
C MET A 71 -6.20 14.17 14.18
N LEU A 72 -5.06 13.57 14.57
CA LEU A 72 -4.38 13.83 15.83
C LEU A 72 -3.75 15.22 15.91
N SER A 73 -3.52 15.89 14.78
CA SER A 73 -3.04 17.27 14.75
C SER A 73 -4.11 18.31 15.07
N LYS A 74 -5.39 17.92 15.21
CA LYS A 74 -6.46 18.87 15.56
C LYS A 74 -6.38 19.25 17.05
N PRO A 75 -6.75 20.49 17.43
CA PRO A 75 -6.68 20.96 18.82
C PRO A 75 -7.43 20.07 19.82
N CYS A 76 -8.55 19.48 19.44
CA CYS A 76 -9.31 18.58 20.33
C CYS A 76 -8.60 17.25 20.66
N PHE A 77 -7.58 16.86 19.89
CA PHE A 77 -6.71 15.71 20.17
C PHE A 77 -5.35 16.14 20.73
N GLN A 78 -5.04 17.43 20.67
CA GLN A 78 -3.86 18.01 21.28
C GLN A 78 -4.21 18.43 22.71
N ARG A 79 -3.36 18.07 23.67
CA ARG A 79 -3.50 18.58 25.04
C ARG A 79 -2.70 19.87 25.13
N ASP A 80 -3.38 20.99 25.29
CA ASP A 80 -2.75 22.30 25.47
C ASP A 80 -1.99 22.41 26.81
N THR A 81 -2.31 21.53 27.78
CA THR A 81 -1.74 21.56 29.13
C THR A 81 -1.22 20.20 29.59
N ARG A 82 -0.12 20.21 30.35
CA ARG A 82 0.34 19.03 31.09
C ARG A 82 -0.73 18.58 32.08
N TYR A 83 -0.86 17.26 32.24
CA TYR A 83 -1.67 16.69 33.32
C TYR A 83 -1.28 17.32 34.66
N SER A 84 -2.29 17.67 35.47
CA SER A 84 -2.06 18.04 36.87
C SER A 84 -1.42 16.87 37.63
N ALA A 85 -0.81 17.13 38.79
CA ALA A 85 -0.15 16.10 39.58
C ALA A 85 -1.07 14.90 39.84
N ASN A 86 -2.33 15.16 40.22
CA ASN A 86 -3.32 14.11 40.48
C ASN A 86 -3.73 13.35 39.22
N GLN A 87 -3.85 14.03 38.07
CA GLN A 87 -4.14 13.37 36.80
C GLN A 87 -2.99 12.48 36.33
N ARG A 88 -1.73 12.88 36.58
CA ARG A 88 -0.55 12.04 36.27
C ARG A 88 -0.53 10.79 37.13
N ILE A 89 -0.82 10.92 38.42
CA ILE A 89 -0.90 9.80 39.36
C ILE A 89 -2.01 8.84 38.91
N ALA A 90 -3.22 9.36 38.62
CA ALA A 90 -4.33 8.56 38.14
C ALA A 90 -4.02 7.82 36.82
N TYR A 91 -3.40 8.50 35.86
CA TYR A 91 -2.99 7.88 34.58
C TYR A 91 -1.96 6.77 34.80
N ASN A 92 -0.94 7.00 35.62
CA ASN A 92 0.08 5.99 35.91
C ASN A 92 -0.54 4.79 36.64
N ASN A 93 -1.40 5.02 37.63
CA ASN A 93 -2.10 3.94 38.32
C ASN A 93 -2.94 3.11 37.34
N ALA A 94 -3.69 3.75 36.44
CA ALA A 94 -4.49 3.05 35.42
C ALA A 94 -3.63 2.28 34.40
N LYS A 95 -2.44 2.77 34.06
CA LYS A 95 -1.54 2.15 33.09
C LYS A 95 -0.85 0.90 33.63
N TYR A 96 -0.55 0.85 34.92
CA TYR A 96 0.25 -0.22 35.55
C TYR A 96 -0.54 -1.17 36.45
N ASN A 97 -1.83 -0.88 36.75
CA ASN A 97 -2.71 -1.77 37.53
C ASN A 97 -3.64 -2.63 36.65
N ASN A 98 -3.28 -2.87 35.39
CA ASN A 98 -3.97 -3.81 34.49
C ASN A 98 -3.16 -5.11 34.40
#